data_AF-A0AAE8QIE1-F1
#
_entry.id   AF-A0AAE8QIE1-F1
#
_cell.length_a   1.000
_cell.length_b   1.000
_cell.length_c   1.000
_cell.angle_alpha   90.00
_cell.angle_beta   90.00
_cell.angle_gamma   90.00
#
_symmetry.space_group_name_H-M   'P 1'
#
loop_
_entity.id
_entity.type
_entity.pdbx_description
1 polymer ?
#
loop_
_entity_poly.entity_id
_entity_poly.type
_entity_poly.pdbx_seq_one_letter_code
_entity_poly.pdbx_strand_id
1 'polypeptide(L)'
;MNNLMNGEIPLKFKENPYERTQWHDDVTDRVTGEIIDDGTPFMSEFANNFEWGIYNAYRVLIEHARQMQRIQVQLELDGRVPGNSGTFADTLDGSSNKIKLDSALTDIIEAVIAGTTTLKVASVDGFTPFTQVTIFDDTNT
;
A
#
# COMPACT_ATOMS: atom_id res chain seq x y z
N MET A 1 18.53 -32.76 3.92
CA MET A 1 18.17 -31.33 3.99
C MET A 1 16.67 -31.24 3.77
N ASN A 2 15.88 -30.93 4.79
CA ASN A 2 14.41 -30.88 4.67
C ASN A 2 13.90 -29.51 5.10
N ASN A 3 13.95 -28.54 4.18
CA ASN A 3 13.09 -27.37 4.20
C ASN A 3 12.45 -27.26 2.81
N LEU A 4 11.67 -28.29 2.45
CA LEU A 4 10.79 -28.18 1.30
C LEU A 4 9.63 -27.27 1.72
N MET A 5 9.41 -26.16 1.00
CA MET A 5 8.23 -25.33 1.19
C MET A 5 7.00 -26.11 0.70
N ASN A 6 6.46 -26.96 1.56
CA ASN A 6 5.30 -27.83 1.28
C ASN A 6 3.95 -27.13 1.54
N GLY A 7 3.95 -25.82 1.72
CA GLY A 7 2.76 -25.02 2.07
C GLY A 7 2.46 -23.95 1.02
N GLU A 8 1.20 -23.50 1.00
CA GLU A 8 0.79 -22.34 0.21
C GLU A 8 1.66 -21.13 0.57
N ILE A 9 2.14 -20.44 -0.45
CA ILE A 9 3.05 -19.30 -0.30
C ILE A 9 2.19 -18.12 0.19
N PRO A 10 2.42 -17.58 1.41
CA PRO A 10 1.50 -16.62 2.03
C PRO A 10 1.52 -15.26 1.32
N LEU A 11 0.42 -14.86 0.67
CA LEU A 11 0.27 -13.72 -0.26
C LEU A 11 0.70 -12.30 0.23
N LYS A 12 1.23 -12.13 1.45
CA LYS A 12 1.68 -10.84 1.99
C LYS A 12 3.22 -10.80 2.09
N PHE A 13 3.90 -10.65 0.96
CA PHE A 13 5.37 -10.59 0.92
C PHE A 13 5.88 -9.17 1.08
N LYS A 14 6.52 -8.88 2.21
CA LYS A 14 7.43 -7.73 2.33
C LYS A 14 8.82 -8.07 1.78
N GLU A 15 9.19 -9.35 1.85
CA GLU A 15 10.50 -9.92 1.52
C GLU A 15 10.34 -11.21 0.72
N ASN A 16 11.40 -11.62 0.02
CA ASN A 16 11.40 -12.84 -0.78
C ASN A 16 11.43 -14.08 0.13
N PRO A 17 10.40 -14.96 0.09
CA PRO A 17 10.38 -16.15 0.92
C PRO A 17 11.35 -17.23 0.41
N TYR A 18 11.78 -17.16 -0.86
CA TYR A 18 12.59 -18.20 -1.47
C TYR A 18 14.02 -18.20 -0.93
N GLU A 19 14.40 -19.26 -0.22
CA GLU A 19 15.78 -19.51 0.19
C GLU A 19 16.52 -20.27 -0.92
N ARG A 20 17.58 -19.67 -1.45
CA ARG A 20 18.37 -20.26 -2.53
C ARG A 20 19.15 -21.46 -2.01
N THR A 21 19.06 -22.58 -2.71
CA THR A 21 19.94 -23.71 -2.46
C THR A 21 21.14 -23.62 -3.40
N GLN A 22 22.34 -23.80 -2.87
CA GLN A 22 23.54 -23.93 -3.70
C GLN A 22 23.77 -25.40 -4.01
N TRP A 23 23.84 -25.71 -5.30
CA TRP A 23 24.12 -27.06 -5.79
C TRP A 23 25.61 -27.19 -6.07
N HIS A 24 26.14 -28.35 -5.73
CA HIS A 24 27.51 -28.77 -5.98
C HIS A 24 27.47 -30.12 -6.68
N ASP A 25 28.33 -30.34 -7.65
CA ASP A 25 28.37 -31.60 -8.41
C ASP A 25 29.05 -32.71 -7.61
N ASP A 26 30.07 -32.35 -6.85
CA ASP A 26 30.92 -33.32 -6.15
C ASP A 26 30.31 -33.74 -4.82
N VAL A 27 30.36 -35.05 -4.55
CA VAL A 27 30.02 -35.58 -3.23
C VAL A 27 31.28 -35.58 -2.38
N THR A 28 31.32 -34.72 -1.36
CA THR A 28 32.46 -34.63 -0.43
C THR A 28 32.17 -35.34 0.89
N ASP A 29 33.21 -35.91 1.49
CA ASP A 29 33.14 -36.43 2.85
C ASP A 29 33.02 -35.25 3.83
N ARG A 30 32.03 -35.34 4.72
CA ARG A 30 31.73 -34.30 5.70
C ARG A 30 32.81 -34.15 6.78
N VAL A 31 33.66 -35.15 6.98
CA VAL A 31 34.70 -35.18 8.03
C VAL A 31 36.08 -34.80 7.49
N THR A 32 36.43 -35.27 6.29
CA THR A 32 37.77 -35.06 5.70
C THR A 32 37.79 -34.03 4.58
N GLY A 33 36.64 -33.69 3.98
CA GLY A 33 36.55 -32.76 2.85
C GLY A 33 37.09 -33.31 1.53
N GLU A 34 37.45 -34.60 1.49
CA GLU A 34 37.89 -35.27 0.25
C GLU A 34 36.68 -35.54 -0.66
N ILE A 35 36.90 -35.46 -1.97
CA ILE A 35 35.89 -35.78 -2.99
C ILE A 35 35.75 -37.31 -3.04
N ILE A 36 34.58 -37.81 -2.65
CA ILE A 36 34.22 -39.24 -2.66
C ILE A 36 33.82 -39.67 -4.07
N ASP A 37 33.11 -38.80 -4.79
CA ASP A 37 32.67 -39.02 -6.16
C ASP A 37 32.72 -37.70 -6.94
N ASP A 38 33.31 -37.75 -8.14
CA ASP A 38 33.51 -36.59 -9.01
C ASP A 38 32.24 -36.41 -9.84
N GLY A 39 31.54 -35.31 -9.63
CA GLY A 39 30.26 -35.07 -10.28
C GLY A 39 30.44 -34.69 -11.75
N THR A 40 29.33 -34.59 -12.48
CA THR A 40 29.36 -33.97 -13.81
C THR A 40 29.24 -32.45 -13.65
N PRO A 41 30.27 -31.64 -14.02
CA PRO A 41 30.31 -30.19 -13.76
C PRO A 41 29.14 -29.38 -14.33
N PHE A 42 28.41 -29.98 -15.26
CA PHE A 42 27.28 -29.38 -15.95
C PHE A 42 26.06 -29.22 -15.03
N MET A 43 25.81 -30.14 -14.09
CA MET A 43 24.54 -30.14 -13.38
C MET A 43 24.45 -29.03 -12.33
N SER A 44 25.54 -28.69 -11.64
CA SER A 44 25.55 -27.63 -10.63
C SER A 44 25.40 -26.26 -11.26
N GLU A 45 26.03 -26.00 -12.40
CA GLU A 45 25.89 -24.73 -13.12
C GLU A 45 24.43 -24.50 -13.52
N PHE A 46 23.79 -25.51 -14.11
CA PHE A 46 22.40 -25.42 -14.53
C PHE A 46 21.44 -25.31 -13.35
N ALA A 47 21.62 -26.12 -12.31
CA ALA A 47 20.80 -26.06 -11.11
C ALA A 47 20.93 -24.71 -10.39
N ASN A 48 22.14 -24.18 -10.26
CA ASN A 48 22.38 -22.86 -9.66
C ASN A 48 21.78 -21.72 -10.51
N ASN A 49 21.75 -21.85 -11.84
CA ASN A 49 21.06 -20.91 -12.72
C ASN A 49 19.54 -20.94 -12.52
N PHE A 50 18.93 -22.13 -12.36
CA PHE A 50 17.51 -22.25 -12.02
C PHE A 50 17.19 -21.63 -10.66
N GLU A 51 17.98 -21.92 -9.63
CA GLU A 51 17.86 -21.33 -8.29
C GLU A 51 17.93 -19.80 -8.32
N TRP A 52 18.83 -19.25 -9.13
CA TRP A 52 18.96 -17.81 -9.32
C TRP A 52 17.75 -17.22 -10.06
N GLY A 53 17.25 -17.91 -11.09
CA GLY A 53 16.06 -17.52 -11.83
C GLY A 53 14.81 -17.46 -10.94
N ILE A 54 14.58 -18.49 -10.13
CA ILE A 54 13.43 -18.55 -9.20
C ILE A 54 13.52 -17.43 -8.17
N TYR A 55 14.70 -17.24 -7.57
CA TYR A 55 14.91 -16.16 -6.61
C TYR A 55 14.61 -14.77 -7.20
N ASN A 56 15.06 -14.51 -8.43
CA ASN A 56 14.81 -13.22 -9.06
C ASN A 56 13.36 -13.05 -9.54
N ALA A 57 12.69 -14.13 -9.96
CA ALA A 57 11.27 -14.07 -10.31
C ALA A 57 10.43 -13.57 -9.13
N TYR A 58 10.70 -14.07 -7.91
CA TYR A 58 10.03 -13.57 -6.70
C TYR A 58 10.30 -12.09 -6.43
N ARG A 59 11.53 -11.61 -6.66
CA ARG A 59 11.85 -10.18 -6.51
C ARG A 59 11.03 -9.31 -7.46
N VAL A 60 10.89 -9.74 -8.71
CA VAL A 60 10.08 -9.05 -9.73
C VAL A 60 8.60 -9.03 -9.32
N LEU A 61 8.07 -10.16 -8.84
CA LEU A 61 6.68 -10.24 -8.37
C LEU A 61 6.39 -9.29 -7.20
N ILE A 62 7.30 -9.20 -6.23
CA ILE A 62 7.16 -8.27 -5.09
C ILE A 62 7.17 -6.83 -5.57
N GLU A 63 8.04 -6.48 -6.51
CA GLU A 63 8.12 -5.12 -7.03
C GLU A 63 6.88 -4.75 -7.85
N HIS A 64 6.36 -5.68 -8.64
CA HIS A 64 5.09 -5.49 -9.35
C HIS A 64 3.90 -5.33 -8.39
N ALA A 65 3.84 -6.10 -7.30
CA ALA A 65 2.80 -5.92 -6.30
C ALA A 65 2.83 -4.50 -5.67
N ARG A 66 4.02 -3.97 -5.40
CA ARG A 66 4.21 -2.58 -4.93
C ARG A 66 3.78 -1.55 -5.98
N GLN A 67 4.11 -1.79 -7.25
CA GLN A 67 3.67 -0.93 -8.35
C GLN A 67 2.15 -0.92 -8.48
N MET A 68 1.49 -2.08 -8.40
CA MET A 68 0.03 -2.16 -8.43
C MET A 68 -0.60 -1.41 -7.26
N GLN A 69 -0.05 -1.53 -6.05
CA GLN A 69 -0.52 -0.75 -4.90
C GLN A 69 -0.38 0.77 -5.15
N ARG A 70 0.73 1.22 -5.74
CA ARG A 70 0.90 2.64 -6.12
C ARG A 70 -0.12 3.08 -7.15
N ILE A 71 -0.39 2.27 -8.16
CA ILE A 71 -1.41 2.55 -9.19
C ILE A 71 -2.80 2.63 -8.55
N GLN A 72 -3.13 1.70 -7.65
CA GLN A 72 -4.39 1.74 -6.92
C GLN A 72 -4.54 3.05 -6.13
N VAL A 73 -3.51 3.45 -5.39
CA VAL A 73 -3.49 4.74 -4.69
C VAL A 73 -3.70 5.90 -5.67
N GLN A 74 -3.01 5.89 -6.80
CA GLN A 74 -3.14 6.95 -7.80
C GLN A 74 -4.56 7.02 -8.40
N LEU A 75 -5.20 5.89 -8.68
CA LEU A 75 -6.58 5.83 -9.15
C LEU A 75 -7.59 6.31 -8.10
N GLU A 76 -7.37 5.96 -6.82
CA GLU A 76 -8.20 6.46 -5.71
C GLU A 76 -8.07 7.98 -5.53
N LEU A 77 -6.90 8.55 -5.83
CA LEU A 77 -6.66 9.99 -5.80
C LEU A 77 -7.29 10.72 -7.00
N ASP A 78 -7.19 10.15 -8.21
CA ASP A 78 -7.67 10.77 -9.46
C ASP A 78 -9.21 10.86 -9.52
N GLY A 79 -9.93 9.93 -8.88
CA GLY A 79 -11.40 9.95 -8.79
C GLY A 79 -12.00 11.01 -7.86
N ARG A 80 -11.18 11.76 -7.10
CA ARG A 80 -11.63 12.71 -6.08
C ARG A 80 -11.59 14.17 -6.57
N VAL A 81 -12.50 14.48 -7.50
CA VAL A 81 -12.89 15.84 -7.96
C VAL A 81 -11.77 16.66 -8.63
N PRO A 82 -11.99 17.30 -9.80
CA PRO A 82 -10.97 18.15 -10.42
C PRO A 82 -10.61 19.32 -9.51
N GLY A 83 -9.34 19.38 -9.06
CA GLY A 83 -8.79 20.51 -8.30
C GLY A 83 -8.45 20.25 -6.83
N ASN A 84 -8.50 19.01 -6.34
CA ASN A 84 -8.16 18.72 -4.94
C ASN A 84 -6.68 18.35 -4.71
N SER A 85 -5.83 19.35 -4.47
CA SER A 85 -4.39 19.20 -4.20
C SER A 85 -4.05 18.72 -2.76
N GLY A 86 -5.02 18.19 -2.01
CA GLY A 86 -4.89 17.97 -0.56
C GLY A 86 -5.22 16.57 -0.06
N THR A 87 -5.08 15.52 -0.87
CA THR A 87 -5.51 14.17 -0.48
C THR A 87 -4.33 13.34 0.06
N PHE A 88 -4.36 13.01 1.35
CA PHE A 88 -3.40 12.12 1.99
C PHE A 88 -3.84 10.66 1.80
N ALA A 89 -2.99 9.84 1.20
CA ALA A 89 -3.15 8.39 1.17
C ALA A 89 -2.52 7.84 2.47
N ASP A 90 -3.35 7.48 3.43
CA ASP A 90 -2.88 6.69 4.58
C ASP A 90 -2.69 5.24 4.13
N THR A 91 -1.79 4.54 4.81
CA THR A 91 -1.50 3.12 4.65
C THR A 91 -2.78 2.34 4.34
N LEU A 92 -2.77 1.62 3.21
CA LEU A 92 -3.88 0.83 2.66
C LEU A 92 -4.29 -0.33 3.61
N ASP A 93 -4.71 0.00 4.81
CA ASP A 93 -5.13 -0.89 5.88
C ASP A 93 -6.63 -1.25 5.78
N GLY A 94 -7.23 -0.99 4.62
CA GLY A 94 -8.64 -1.28 4.35
C GLY A 94 -9.60 -0.22 4.85
N SER A 95 -9.12 0.93 5.33
CA SER A 95 -9.98 2.05 5.67
C SER A 95 -10.10 3.03 4.48
N SER A 96 -11.31 3.15 3.92
CA SER A 96 -11.59 4.23 2.98
C SER A 96 -11.47 5.55 3.73
N ASN A 97 -10.61 6.48 3.28
CA ASN A 97 -10.53 7.80 3.89
C ASN A 97 -11.88 8.52 3.71
N LYS A 98 -12.73 8.46 4.74
CA LYS A 98 -14.14 8.89 4.78
C LYS A 98 -14.30 10.40 4.92
N ILE A 99 -13.69 11.20 4.06
CA ILE A 99 -14.08 12.62 3.97
C ILE A 99 -15.46 12.64 3.31
N LYS A 100 -16.50 12.92 4.10
CA LYS A 100 -17.89 12.98 3.69
C LYS A 100 -18.31 14.45 3.65
N LEU A 101 -18.97 14.85 2.56
CA LEU A 101 -19.63 16.15 2.49
C LEU A 101 -20.66 16.24 3.61
N ASP A 102 -20.52 17.25 4.48
CA ASP A 102 -21.54 17.57 5.45
C ASP A 102 -22.68 18.33 4.76
N SER A 103 -23.91 17.95 5.08
CA SER A 103 -25.15 18.51 4.51
C SER A 103 -26.01 19.20 5.57
N ALA A 104 -25.47 19.38 6.79
CA ALA A 104 -26.10 20.18 7.81
C ALA A 104 -26.27 21.63 7.32
N LEU A 105 -27.48 22.15 7.45
CA LEU A 105 -27.87 23.51 7.08
C LEU A 105 -28.63 24.13 8.25
N THR A 106 -28.44 25.42 8.49
CA THR A 106 -29.20 26.20 9.48
C THR A 106 -29.36 27.63 8.99
N ASP A 107 -30.43 28.28 9.43
CA ASP A 107 -30.67 29.69 9.16
C ASP A 107 -30.05 30.59 10.26
N ILE A 108 -29.71 31.80 9.85
CA ILE A 108 -29.26 32.88 10.75
C ILE A 108 -30.51 33.60 11.26
N ILE A 109 -30.56 33.82 12.58
CA ILE A 109 -31.77 34.36 13.26
C ILE A 109 -31.74 35.87 13.46
N GLU A 110 -30.59 36.52 13.28
CA GLU A 110 -30.42 37.96 13.48
C GLU A 110 -29.63 38.57 12.32
N ALA A 111 -29.88 39.84 11.99
CA ALA A 111 -29.13 40.54 10.96
C ALA A 111 -27.64 40.63 11.34
N VAL A 112 -26.78 40.28 10.38
CA VAL A 112 -25.33 40.21 10.59
C VAL A 112 -24.66 41.38 9.88
N ILE A 113 -23.73 42.03 10.57
CA ILE A 113 -22.92 43.12 10.00
C ILE A 113 -21.64 42.53 9.40
N ALA A 114 -21.18 43.08 8.28
CA ALA A 114 -19.92 42.67 7.68
C ALA A 114 -18.76 42.73 8.69
N GLY A 115 -17.97 41.66 8.78
CA GLY A 115 -16.80 41.56 9.65
C GLY A 115 -17.04 40.96 11.05
N THR A 116 -18.26 40.51 11.36
CA THR A 116 -18.51 39.75 12.61
C THR A 116 -17.86 38.37 12.58
N THR A 117 -17.29 37.95 13.70
CA THR A 117 -16.64 36.64 13.87
C THR A 117 -17.53 35.59 14.53
N THR A 118 -18.73 35.97 14.95
CA THR A 118 -19.69 35.09 15.64
C THR A 118 -21.06 35.27 15.00
N LEU A 119 -21.70 34.15 14.63
CA LEU A 119 -23.02 34.12 14.01
C LEU A 119 -23.99 33.45 14.96
N LYS A 120 -25.17 34.06 15.13
CA LYS A 120 -26.26 33.43 15.87
C LYS A 120 -27.15 32.68 14.88
N VAL A 121 -27.25 31.37 15.07
CA VAL A 121 -27.99 30.47 14.19
C VAL A 121 -29.14 29.80 14.96
N ALA A 122 -30.14 29.32 14.22
CA ALA A 122 -31.29 28.63 14.80
C ALA A 122 -30.92 27.30 15.47
N SER A 123 -29.97 26.55 14.90
CA SER A 123 -29.40 25.35 15.51
C SER A 123 -27.91 25.19 15.17
N VAL A 124 -27.16 24.59 16.10
CA VAL A 124 -25.76 24.18 15.92
C VAL A 124 -25.62 22.67 15.70
N ASP A 125 -26.75 21.95 15.64
CA ASP A 125 -26.75 20.51 15.46
C ASP A 125 -26.14 20.12 14.11
N GLY A 126 -25.18 19.20 14.14
CA GLY A 126 -24.47 18.76 12.94
C GLY A 126 -23.21 19.57 12.61
N PHE A 127 -23.06 20.79 13.14
CA PHE A 127 -21.84 21.58 12.95
C PHE A 127 -20.77 21.13 13.96
N THR A 128 -19.62 20.69 13.45
CA THR A 128 -18.50 20.23 14.30
C THR A 128 -17.32 21.20 14.23
N PRO A 129 -16.50 21.32 15.29
CA PRO A 129 -15.31 22.16 15.23
C PRO A 129 -14.39 21.77 14.07
N PHE A 130 -13.70 22.76 13.50
CA PHE A 130 -12.77 22.62 12.36
C PHE A 130 -13.42 22.24 11.01
N THR A 131 -14.73 22.42 10.86
CA THR A 131 -15.39 22.30 9.55
C THR A 131 -15.52 23.66 8.85
N GLN A 132 -15.40 23.67 7.52
CA GLN A 132 -15.71 24.84 6.70
C GLN A 132 -17.23 24.94 6.49
N VAL A 133 -17.77 26.15 6.62
CA VAL A 133 -19.20 26.43 6.39
C VAL A 133 -19.32 27.53 5.35
N THR A 134 -20.28 27.41 4.44
CA THR A 134 -20.63 28.45 3.46
C THR A 134 -21.88 29.19 3.94
N ILE A 135 -21.84 30.52 3.87
CA ILE A 135 -22.96 31.38 4.24
C ILE A 135 -23.56 31.91 2.95
N PHE A 136 -24.88 31.79 2.80
CA PHE A 136 -25.62 32.36 1.68
C PHE A 136 -26.43 33.57 2.16
N ASP A 137 -26.26 34.71 1.50
CA ASP A 137 -27.08 35.91 1.70
C ASP A 137 -27.98 36.06 0.47
N ASP A 138 -29.30 36.09 0.69
CA ASP A 138 -30.27 36.26 -0.40
C ASP A 138 -30.47 37.74 -0.78
N THR A 139 -30.11 38.66 0.13
CA THR A 139 -30.53 40.06 0.08
C THR A 139 -29.46 40.93 -0.56
N ASN A 140 -28.18 40.53 -0.50
CA ASN A 140 -27.07 41.18 -1.20
C ASN A 140 -26.38 40.19 -2.16
N THR A 141 -26.79 40.22 -3.44
CA THR A 141 -26.15 39.47 -4.55
C THR A 141 -24.88 40.12 -5.05
#